data_AF-A0A498Q2Q3-F1
#
_entry.id   AF-A0A498Q2Q3-F1
#
_cell.length_a   1.000
_cell.length_b   1.000
_cell.length_c   1.000
_cell.angle_alpha   90.00
_cell.angle_beta   90.00
_cell.angle_gamma   90.00
#
_symmetry.space_group_name_H-M   'P 1'
#
loop_
_entity.id
_entity.type
_entity.pdbx_description
1 polymer ?
#
loop_
_entity_poly.entity_id
_entity_poly.type
_entity_poly.pdbx_seq_one_letter_code
_entity_poly.pdbx_strand_id
1 'polypeptide(L)'
;MVDPVRTHTADRADEWLPIVPGTDAALLLAVVHTLFAEGLVRPGPHVDGIDTMRRVAADWPPSRMSTVTGIGADRIQRLARELAATEKSVVYGRISLCNQEFGSLASWLVDVVNIVTGHFDTPGGAMFPRPAAWSITTQPLPGLAGGVAEFGRWRTRVRGAKEVLGQVPVSCMAEEIATPGEGHLKALITVAGNPVLSTPGGDKLDEALPMLDAMISVDLWLNETTRHADVLLPGLSPLEQPHHDDLVLQFAIRSFAKYSPPVFDPGDRPHEWEILIRLTGLCTGTPAEDVAVAAIDDGFFDYLAFTRGFDGATIRKRYEDAGVTGGPERILDLTLRTGPFGDQYGKNPGGLTLDELKAHPHGIDFGPMAPQLPDILGTPGRKTRLAPRYLLDDLPRLAARMHRPAEQLVRVSWRQPRSNSAPGANTNVLSPPTLLDEPSGNGVLNGIPVTVDQPGSATRTGRREL
;
A
#
# COMPACT_ATOMS: atom_id res chain seq x y z
N MET A 1 -11.18 -18.28 -8.44
CA MET A 1 -11.11 -17.44 -7.22
C MET A 1 -10.54 -18.26 -6.07
N VAL A 2 -9.44 -17.82 -5.46
CA VAL A 2 -8.89 -18.41 -4.23
C VAL A 2 -9.32 -17.50 -3.07
N ASP A 3 -10.22 -18.00 -2.23
CA ASP A 3 -10.78 -17.21 -1.13
C ASP A 3 -11.37 -18.17 -0.09
N PRO A 4 -11.11 -18.00 1.22
CA PRO A 4 -11.77 -18.80 2.25
C PRO A 4 -13.29 -18.65 2.27
N VAL A 5 -13.81 -17.50 1.79
CA VAL A 5 -15.24 -17.20 1.76
C VAL A 5 -15.73 -17.23 0.31
N ARG A 6 -16.90 -17.83 0.10
CA ARG A 6 -17.58 -17.79 -1.20
C ARG A 6 -18.22 -16.42 -1.42
N THR A 7 -17.43 -15.48 -1.92
CA THR A 7 -17.88 -14.11 -2.21
C THR A 7 -18.70 -14.03 -3.50
N HIS A 8 -19.38 -12.89 -3.74
CA HIS A 8 -20.04 -12.64 -5.03
C HIS A 8 -19.09 -12.67 -6.24
N THR A 9 -17.79 -12.45 -6.03
CA THR A 9 -16.77 -12.62 -7.07
C THR A 9 -16.50 -14.11 -7.30
N ALA A 10 -16.45 -14.91 -6.24
CA ALA A 10 -16.33 -16.36 -6.34
C ALA A 10 -17.53 -16.99 -7.09
N ASP A 11 -18.74 -16.47 -6.90
CA ASP A 11 -19.94 -16.93 -7.63
C ASP A 11 -19.90 -16.67 -9.13
N ARG A 12 -19.08 -15.70 -9.58
CA ARG A 12 -18.87 -15.38 -10.99
C ARG A 12 -17.62 -16.04 -11.57
N ALA A 13 -16.82 -16.72 -10.75
CA ALA A 13 -15.61 -17.40 -11.20
C ALA A 13 -15.94 -18.83 -11.67
N ASP A 14 -15.19 -19.31 -12.67
CA ASP A 14 -15.34 -20.70 -13.16
C ASP A 14 -15.03 -21.74 -12.07
N GLU A 15 -14.10 -21.41 -11.18
CA GLU A 15 -13.73 -22.26 -10.04
C GLU A 15 -13.53 -21.42 -8.77
N TRP A 16 -14.06 -21.92 -7.65
CA TRP A 16 -13.77 -21.44 -6.31
C TRP A 16 -12.90 -22.44 -5.54
N LEU A 17 -11.80 -21.94 -4.98
CA LEU A 17 -10.83 -22.68 -4.18
C LEU A 17 -10.92 -22.17 -2.72
N PRO A 18 -11.61 -22.90 -1.83
CA PRO A 18 -11.80 -22.52 -0.42
C PRO A 18 -10.51 -22.76 0.38
N ILE A 19 -9.56 -21.85 0.24
CA ILE A 19 -8.27 -21.97 0.91
C ILE A 19 -8.41 -21.80 2.43
N VAL A 20 -7.63 -22.54 3.21
CA VAL A 20 -7.47 -22.29 4.64
C VAL A 20 -6.82 -20.92 4.85
N PRO A 21 -7.40 -20.00 5.65
CA PRO A 21 -6.85 -18.65 5.84
C PRO A 21 -5.39 -18.63 6.27
N GLY A 22 -4.59 -17.77 5.63
CA GLY A 22 -3.17 -17.61 5.93
C GLY A 22 -2.25 -18.63 5.26
N THR A 23 -2.76 -19.49 4.38
CA THR A 23 -1.96 -20.54 3.72
C THR A 23 -1.64 -20.26 2.25
N ASP A 24 -1.85 -19.02 1.78
CA ASP A 24 -1.62 -18.59 0.40
C ASP A 24 -0.19 -18.84 -0.08
N ALA A 25 0.81 -18.52 0.76
CA ALA A 25 2.21 -18.76 0.44
C ALA A 25 2.51 -20.25 0.21
N ALA A 26 1.86 -21.14 0.97
CA ALA A 26 2.00 -22.58 0.80
C ALA A 26 1.40 -23.06 -0.53
N LEU A 27 0.21 -22.56 -0.87
CA LEU A 27 -0.44 -22.85 -2.16
C LEU A 27 0.45 -22.40 -3.32
N LEU A 28 0.95 -21.17 -3.28
CA LEU A 28 1.77 -20.61 -4.36
C LEU A 28 3.11 -21.36 -4.49
N LEU A 29 3.76 -21.73 -3.38
CA LEU A 29 4.95 -22.60 -3.43
C LEU A 29 4.65 -23.98 -4.03
N ALA A 30 3.46 -24.54 -3.77
CA ALA A 30 3.01 -25.80 -4.37
C ALA A 30 2.81 -25.69 -5.89
N VAL A 31 2.25 -24.57 -6.34
CA VAL A 31 2.13 -24.26 -7.78
C VAL A 31 3.51 -24.15 -8.41
N VAL A 32 4.42 -23.37 -7.80
CA VAL A 32 5.81 -23.22 -8.28
C VAL A 32 6.55 -24.55 -8.29
N HIS A 33 6.34 -25.40 -7.28
CA HIS A 33 6.87 -26.77 -7.26
C HIS A 33 6.45 -27.54 -8.49
N THR A 34 5.14 -27.60 -8.80
CA THR A 34 4.63 -28.32 -9.97
C THR A 34 5.22 -27.76 -11.26
N LEU A 35 5.30 -26.43 -11.41
CA LEU A 35 5.88 -25.80 -12.59
C LEU A 35 7.32 -26.27 -12.83
N PHE A 36 8.15 -26.34 -11.78
CA PHE A 36 9.53 -26.84 -11.90
C PHE A 36 9.59 -28.36 -12.11
N ALA A 37 8.81 -29.14 -11.36
CA ALA A 37 8.82 -30.60 -11.41
C ALA A 37 8.39 -31.14 -12.79
N GLU A 38 7.49 -30.43 -13.48
CA GLU A 38 6.98 -30.81 -14.80
C GLU A 38 7.69 -30.09 -15.96
N GLY A 39 8.72 -29.28 -15.69
CA GLY A 39 9.48 -28.57 -16.73
C GLY A 39 8.67 -27.49 -17.46
N LEU A 40 7.71 -26.86 -16.78
CA LEU A 40 6.79 -25.86 -17.33
C LEU A 40 7.27 -24.41 -17.17
N VAL A 41 8.43 -24.19 -16.55
CA VAL A 41 8.98 -22.86 -16.28
C VAL A 41 9.51 -22.18 -17.56
N ARG A 42 9.02 -20.97 -17.84
CA ARG A 42 9.31 -20.17 -19.04
C ARG A 42 9.53 -18.68 -18.70
N PRO A 43 10.61 -18.33 -17.98
CA PRO A 43 10.87 -16.95 -17.58
C PRO A 43 11.32 -16.08 -18.77
N GLY A 44 11.11 -14.77 -18.67
CA GLY A 44 11.71 -13.79 -19.57
C GLY A 44 13.22 -13.59 -19.37
N PRO A 45 13.91 -12.83 -20.24
CA PRO A 45 15.37 -12.70 -20.25
C PRO A 45 15.96 -11.91 -19.06
N HIS A 46 15.14 -11.17 -18.30
CA HIS A 46 15.57 -10.27 -17.22
C HIS A 46 15.42 -10.90 -15.83
N VAL A 47 15.76 -12.17 -15.65
CA VAL A 47 15.52 -12.90 -14.39
C VAL A 47 16.80 -13.61 -13.92
N ASP A 48 17.12 -13.46 -12.64
CA ASP A 48 18.14 -14.23 -11.93
C ASP A 48 17.52 -15.06 -10.79
N GLY A 49 18.25 -16.08 -10.32
CA GLY A 49 17.85 -16.86 -9.14
C GLY A 49 16.90 -18.03 -9.42
N ILE A 50 16.68 -18.39 -10.70
CA ILE A 50 15.83 -19.51 -11.12
C ILE A 50 16.25 -20.83 -10.46
N ASP A 51 17.55 -21.17 -10.48
CA ASP A 51 18.04 -22.42 -9.89
C ASP A 51 17.88 -22.46 -8.38
N THR A 52 18.00 -21.33 -7.71
CA THR A 52 17.72 -21.21 -6.27
C THR A 52 16.24 -21.44 -6.01
N MET A 53 15.36 -20.82 -6.80
CA MET A 53 13.91 -21.01 -6.67
C MET A 53 13.50 -22.47 -6.92
N ARG A 54 14.13 -23.15 -7.89
CA ARG A 54 13.91 -24.59 -8.14
C ARG A 54 14.20 -25.43 -6.90
N ARG A 55 15.35 -25.20 -6.25
CA ARG A 55 15.73 -25.91 -5.02
C ARG A 55 14.76 -25.63 -3.88
N VAL A 56 14.38 -24.36 -3.70
CA VAL A 56 13.42 -23.95 -2.67
C VAL A 56 12.07 -24.61 -2.88
N ALA A 57 11.53 -24.58 -4.11
CA ALA A 57 10.21 -25.10 -4.42
C ALA A 57 10.12 -26.64 -4.25
N ALA A 58 11.24 -27.36 -4.38
CA ALA A 58 11.27 -28.81 -4.21
C ALA A 58 10.73 -29.27 -2.84
N ASP A 59 10.86 -28.47 -1.79
CA ASP A 59 10.42 -28.79 -0.42
C ASP A 59 8.89 -28.63 -0.18
N TRP A 60 8.15 -28.17 -1.21
CA TRP A 60 6.72 -27.80 -1.11
C TRP A 60 5.84 -28.59 -2.09
N PRO A 61 5.89 -29.94 -2.11
CA PRO A 61 5.11 -30.73 -3.06
C PRO A 61 3.59 -30.59 -2.83
N PRO A 62 2.76 -30.59 -3.88
CA PRO A 62 1.30 -30.50 -3.76
C PRO A 62 0.67 -31.50 -2.80
N SER A 63 1.21 -32.72 -2.71
CA SER A 63 0.75 -33.76 -1.78
C SER A 63 0.82 -33.34 -0.31
N ARG A 64 1.88 -32.62 0.08
CA ARG A 64 2.06 -32.08 1.43
C ARG A 64 1.22 -30.82 1.62
N MET A 65 1.17 -29.96 0.60
CA MET A 65 0.50 -28.66 0.66
C MET A 65 -1.02 -28.80 0.66
N SER A 66 -1.55 -29.90 0.13
CA SER A 66 -2.99 -30.16 0.10
C SER A 66 -3.61 -30.21 1.50
N THR A 67 -2.95 -30.88 2.44
CA THR A 67 -3.40 -30.93 3.85
C THR A 67 -3.37 -29.56 4.53
N VAL A 68 -2.40 -28.71 4.19
CA VAL A 68 -2.22 -27.39 4.80
C VAL A 68 -3.23 -26.39 4.25
N THR A 69 -3.42 -26.40 2.94
CA THR A 69 -4.22 -25.39 2.22
C THR A 69 -5.70 -25.75 2.13
N GLY A 70 -6.05 -27.02 2.36
CA GLY A 70 -7.39 -27.56 2.12
C GLY A 70 -7.73 -27.76 0.62
N ILE A 71 -6.77 -27.53 -0.28
CA ILE A 71 -6.98 -27.66 -1.73
C ILE A 71 -6.37 -28.99 -2.19
N GLY A 72 -7.14 -29.80 -2.92
CA GLY A 72 -6.68 -31.10 -3.45
C GLY A 72 -5.38 -30.98 -4.28
N ALA A 73 -4.44 -31.90 -4.09
CA ALA A 73 -3.16 -31.90 -4.80
C ALA A 73 -3.32 -31.91 -6.34
N ASP A 74 -4.33 -32.62 -6.83
CA ASP A 74 -4.73 -32.65 -8.24
C ASP A 74 -5.18 -31.27 -8.75
N ARG A 75 -5.91 -30.51 -7.92
CA ARG A 75 -6.36 -29.15 -8.24
C ARG A 75 -5.19 -28.17 -8.28
N ILE A 76 -4.25 -28.29 -7.35
CA ILE A 76 -3.01 -27.48 -7.34
C ILE A 76 -2.20 -27.75 -8.61
N GLN A 77 -2.01 -29.03 -8.96
CA GLN A 77 -1.26 -29.41 -10.15
C GLN A 77 -1.95 -28.94 -11.43
N ARG A 78 -3.28 -29.09 -11.50
CA ARG A 78 -4.09 -28.60 -12.63
C ARG A 78 -3.94 -27.08 -12.77
N LEU A 79 -4.07 -26.32 -11.68
CA LEU A 79 -3.89 -24.87 -11.68
C LEU A 79 -2.51 -24.49 -12.26
N ALA A 80 -1.43 -25.15 -11.83
CA ALA A 80 -0.09 -24.90 -12.36
C ALA A 80 0.00 -25.16 -13.87
N ARG A 81 -0.59 -26.26 -14.35
CA ARG A 81 -0.60 -26.61 -15.78
C ARG A 81 -1.42 -25.62 -16.61
N GLU A 82 -2.60 -25.24 -16.14
CA GLU A 82 -3.46 -24.24 -16.80
C GLU A 82 -2.76 -22.89 -16.91
N LEU A 83 -2.13 -22.43 -15.81
CA LEU A 83 -1.33 -21.21 -15.79
C LEU A 83 -0.15 -21.25 -16.77
N ALA A 84 0.50 -22.39 -16.96
CA ALA A 84 1.62 -22.52 -17.89
C ALA A 84 1.23 -22.75 -19.36
N ALA A 85 0.02 -23.27 -19.60
CA ALA A 85 -0.44 -23.62 -20.94
C ALA A 85 -1.15 -22.46 -21.67
N THR A 86 -1.70 -21.51 -20.93
CA THR A 86 -2.32 -20.31 -21.51
C THR A 86 -1.27 -19.31 -21.99
N GLU A 87 -1.60 -18.53 -23.02
CA GLU A 87 -0.79 -17.41 -23.51
C GLU A 87 -0.94 -16.16 -22.62
N LYS A 88 -2.07 -16.04 -21.92
CA LYS A 88 -2.46 -14.85 -21.15
C LYS A 88 -2.99 -15.28 -19.79
N SER A 89 -2.36 -14.78 -18.73
CA SER A 89 -2.73 -15.06 -17.35
C SER A 89 -2.20 -13.98 -16.42
N VAL A 90 -2.94 -13.71 -15.36
CA VAL A 90 -2.47 -12.89 -14.24
C VAL A 90 -2.86 -13.57 -12.94
N VAL A 91 -1.85 -13.94 -12.15
CA VAL A 91 -2.05 -14.20 -10.73
C VAL A 91 -2.01 -12.86 -10.02
N TYR A 92 -3.06 -12.53 -9.28
CA TYR A 92 -3.23 -11.23 -8.64
C TYR A 92 -3.76 -11.39 -7.21
N GLY A 93 -3.15 -10.69 -6.26
CA GLY A 93 -3.61 -10.60 -4.89
C GLY A 93 -3.32 -9.23 -4.29
N ARG A 94 -4.14 -8.80 -3.32
CA ARG A 94 -4.08 -7.46 -2.70
C ARG A 94 -4.22 -7.55 -1.19
N ILE A 95 -4.93 -6.60 -0.57
CA ILE A 95 -4.96 -6.35 0.88
C ILE A 95 -5.10 -7.63 1.72
N SER A 96 -6.02 -8.54 1.37
CA SER A 96 -6.20 -9.79 2.12
C SER A 96 -5.00 -10.74 2.06
N LEU A 97 -4.28 -10.77 0.93
CA LEU A 97 -3.04 -11.53 0.77
C LEU A 97 -1.92 -10.95 1.64
N CYS A 98 -1.88 -9.62 1.78
CA CYS A 98 -0.85 -8.91 2.54
C CYS A 98 -1.10 -8.93 4.05
N ASN A 99 -2.37 -8.90 4.48
CA ASN A 99 -2.77 -8.80 5.89
C ASN A 99 -2.88 -10.17 6.57
N GLN A 100 -1.81 -10.96 6.47
CA GLN A 100 -1.71 -12.28 7.11
C GLN A 100 -0.28 -12.57 7.57
N GLU A 101 -0.11 -13.62 8.37
CA GLU A 101 1.15 -13.98 9.06
C GLU A 101 2.36 -14.12 8.10
N PHE A 102 2.15 -14.46 6.83
CA PHE A 102 3.13 -14.66 5.75
C PHE A 102 2.83 -13.78 4.52
N GLY A 103 2.21 -12.62 4.71
CA GLY A 103 1.79 -11.75 3.60
C GLY A 103 2.92 -11.33 2.65
N SER A 104 4.12 -11.07 3.16
CA SER A 104 5.29 -10.74 2.32
C SER A 104 5.70 -11.90 1.42
N LEU A 105 5.71 -13.13 1.94
CA LEU A 105 5.99 -14.34 1.15
C LEU A 105 4.91 -14.54 0.09
N ALA A 106 3.64 -14.45 0.48
CA ALA A 106 2.51 -14.64 -0.43
C ALA A 106 2.53 -13.62 -1.57
N SER A 107 2.75 -12.34 -1.27
CA SER A 107 2.86 -11.27 -2.28
C SER A 107 4.02 -11.50 -3.23
N TRP A 108 5.20 -11.86 -2.72
CA TRP A 108 6.35 -12.17 -3.57
C TRP A 108 6.09 -13.40 -4.46
N LEU A 109 5.44 -14.43 -3.94
CA LEU A 109 5.16 -15.65 -4.69
C LEU A 109 4.13 -15.44 -5.81
N VAL A 110 3.25 -14.46 -5.70
CA VAL A 110 2.39 -14.02 -6.82
C VAL A 110 3.27 -13.56 -7.99
N ASP A 111 4.26 -12.71 -7.72
CA ASP A 111 5.22 -12.27 -8.75
C ASP A 111 6.03 -13.45 -9.30
N VAL A 112 6.51 -14.35 -8.42
CA VAL A 112 7.25 -15.56 -8.84
C VAL A 112 6.44 -16.35 -9.85
N VAL A 113 5.15 -16.64 -9.58
CA VAL A 113 4.30 -17.42 -10.50
C VAL A 113 4.14 -16.71 -11.84
N ASN A 114 3.85 -15.41 -11.86
CA ASN A 114 3.75 -14.64 -13.11
C ASN A 114 5.08 -14.66 -13.89
N ILE A 115 6.23 -14.51 -13.19
CA ILE A 115 7.56 -14.53 -13.79
C ILE A 115 7.88 -15.91 -14.38
N VAL A 116 7.72 -16.99 -13.61
CA VAL A 116 8.12 -18.33 -14.06
C VAL A 116 7.19 -18.92 -15.10
N THR A 117 5.98 -18.38 -15.28
CA THR A 117 5.06 -18.77 -16.36
C THR A 117 5.21 -17.91 -17.62
N GLY A 118 6.03 -16.86 -17.61
CA GLY A 118 6.24 -15.98 -18.77
C GLY A 118 5.20 -14.88 -18.94
N HIS A 119 4.36 -14.65 -17.92
CA HIS A 119 3.28 -13.66 -17.92
C HIS A 119 3.66 -12.35 -17.20
N PHE A 120 4.95 -12.09 -17.00
CA PHE A 120 5.42 -10.89 -16.33
C PHE A 120 5.88 -9.84 -17.34
N ASP A 121 5.28 -8.65 -17.25
CA ASP A 121 5.44 -7.53 -18.17
C ASP A 121 5.11 -7.83 -19.63
N THR A 122 4.05 -8.61 -19.86
CA THR A 122 3.54 -8.96 -21.20
C THR A 122 2.06 -8.58 -21.34
N PRO A 123 1.58 -8.17 -22.53
CA PRO A 123 0.15 -7.89 -22.74
C PRO A 123 -0.76 -9.08 -22.41
N GLY A 124 -1.70 -8.89 -21.49
CA GLY A 124 -2.53 -9.97 -20.93
C GLY A 124 -1.92 -10.67 -19.71
N GLY A 125 -0.74 -10.22 -19.29
CA GLY A 125 -0.01 -10.61 -18.09
C GLY A 125 0.01 -9.54 -16.99
N ALA A 126 0.82 -9.79 -15.96
CA ALA A 126 1.08 -8.84 -14.88
C ALA A 126 2.02 -7.75 -15.39
N MET A 127 1.49 -6.56 -15.69
CA MET A 127 2.23 -5.44 -16.28
C MET A 127 2.40 -4.27 -15.30
N PHE A 128 3.31 -3.37 -15.64
CA PHE A 128 3.57 -2.16 -14.86
C PHE A 128 2.81 -0.95 -15.42
N PRO A 129 2.23 -0.11 -14.56
CA PRO A 129 1.58 1.12 -14.96
C PRO A 129 2.59 2.15 -15.46
N ARG A 130 2.14 3.04 -16.33
CA ARG A 130 2.93 4.16 -16.86
C ARG A 130 2.15 5.46 -16.62
N PRO A 131 2.12 5.97 -15.37
CA PRO A 131 1.31 7.13 -15.02
C PRO A 131 1.82 8.37 -15.76
N ALA A 132 0.90 9.30 -16.06
CA ALA A 132 1.24 10.50 -16.84
C ALA A 132 2.09 11.50 -16.03
N ALA A 133 1.78 11.64 -14.74
CA ALA A 133 2.64 12.27 -13.75
C ALA A 133 3.41 11.18 -13.00
N TRP A 134 4.70 11.40 -12.74
CA TRP A 134 5.42 10.55 -11.78
C TRP A 134 5.14 11.02 -10.35
N SER A 135 5.19 10.09 -9.40
CA SER A 135 4.91 10.39 -7.99
C SER A 135 6.17 10.64 -7.18
N ILE A 136 6.07 11.54 -6.20
CA ILE A 136 7.12 11.75 -5.21
C ILE A 136 7.36 10.47 -4.38
N THR A 137 6.37 9.59 -4.24
CA THR A 137 6.53 8.30 -3.54
C THR A 137 7.46 7.33 -4.27
N THR A 138 7.78 7.58 -5.55
CA THR A 138 8.74 6.80 -6.34
C THR A 138 10.19 7.27 -6.19
N GLN A 139 10.44 8.31 -5.39
CA GLN A 139 11.80 8.77 -5.06
C GLN A 139 12.57 7.69 -4.29
N PRO A 140 13.93 7.74 -4.29
CA PRO A 140 14.75 6.71 -3.66
C PRO A 140 14.33 6.41 -2.21
N LEU A 141 13.89 5.17 -1.98
CA LEU A 141 13.49 4.71 -0.66
C LEU A 141 14.73 4.43 0.21
N PRO A 142 14.75 4.90 1.47
CA PRO A 142 15.80 4.55 2.42
C PRO A 142 15.97 3.03 2.54
N GLY A 143 17.19 2.52 2.44
CA GLY A 143 17.45 1.07 2.54
C GLY A 143 17.16 0.28 1.26
N LEU A 144 16.91 0.94 0.12
CA LEU A 144 16.85 0.31 -1.20
C LEU A 144 17.75 1.00 -2.24
N ALA A 145 18.84 1.64 -1.78
CA ALA A 145 19.75 2.37 -2.65
C ALA A 145 20.35 1.46 -3.74
N GLY A 146 20.26 1.89 -5.00
CA GLY A 146 20.76 1.12 -6.14
C GLY A 146 20.14 -0.27 -6.31
N GLY A 147 18.90 -0.47 -5.81
CA GLY A 147 18.20 -1.76 -5.89
C GLY A 147 18.78 -2.84 -4.97
N VAL A 148 19.55 -2.46 -3.96
CA VAL A 148 20.08 -3.36 -2.92
C VAL A 148 19.33 -3.09 -1.62
N ALA A 149 18.69 -4.14 -1.10
CA ALA A 149 17.95 -4.05 0.15
C ALA A 149 18.90 -4.08 1.35
N GLU A 150 18.82 -3.06 2.18
CA GLU A 150 19.52 -2.92 3.47
C GLU A 150 18.47 -2.56 4.53
N PHE A 151 17.92 -3.59 5.16
CA PHE A 151 16.89 -3.47 6.20
C PHE A 151 17.46 -3.69 7.60
N GLY A 152 16.76 -3.17 8.60
CA GLY A 152 17.16 -3.28 10.01
C GLY A 152 18.33 -2.37 10.36
N ARG A 153 18.46 -1.23 9.66
CA ARG A 153 19.47 -0.19 9.95
C ARG A 153 19.28 0.40 11.35
N TRP A 154 18.03 0.40 11.81
CA TRP A 154 17.64 0.61 13.20
C TRP A 154 16.48 -0.33 13.56
N ARG A 155 16.09 -0.34 14.83
CA ARG A 155 15.05 -1.22 15.38
C ARG A 155 14.16 -0.46 16.34
N THR A 156 12.93 -0.94 16.49
CA THR A 156 12.07 -0.50 17.60
C THR A 156 12.74 -0.87 18.94
N ARG A 157 12.55 -0.04 19.95
CA ARG A 157 13.22 -0.14 21.25
C ARG A 157 12.64 -1.28 22.10
N VAL A 158 11.33 -1.48 22.08
CA VAL A 158 10.64 -2.44 22.94
C VAL A 158 10.68 -3.85 22.35
N ARG A 159 10.19 -4.01 21.11
CA ARG A 159 10.09 -5.32 20.45
C ARG A 159 11.31 -5.68 19.60
N GLY A 160 12.22 -4.75 19.35
CA GLY A 160 13.38 -5.00 18.49
C GLY A 160 13.01 -5.24 17.03
N ALA A 161 11.82 -4.79 16.59
CA ALA A 161 11.35 -4.98 15.22
C ALA A 161 12.29 -4.27 14.24
N LYS A 162 12.66 -4.96 13.16
CA LYS A 162 13.57 -4.43 12.14
C LYS A 162 12.88 -3.31 11.35
N GLU A 163 13.60 -2.23 11.12
CA GLU A 163 13.20 -1.24 10.11
C GLU A 163 13.18 -1.86 8.71
N VAL A 164 12.18 -1.46 7.91
CA VAL A 164 12.06 -1.76 6.48
C VAL A 164 11.64 -0.48 5.76
N LEU A 165 12.44 -0.02 4.79
CA LEU A 165 12.14 1.16 3.97
C LEU A 165 11.90 2.46 4.75
N GLY A 166 12.61 2.63 5.86
CA GLY A 166 12.50 3.75 6.78
C GLY A 166 11.33 3.64 7.75
N GLN A 167 10.62 2.51 7.77
CA GLN A 167 9.39 2.31 8.54
C GLN A 167 9.50 1.09 9.45
N VAL A 168 8.67 1.04 10.49
CA VAL A 168 8.49 -0.11 11.39
C VAL A 168 7.01 -0.42 11.55
N PRO A 169 6.63 -1.64 11.97
CA PRO A 169 5.22 -2.01 12.10
C PRO A 169 4.48 -1.08 13.07
N VAL A 170 3.36 -0.51 12.62
CA VAL A 170 2.49 0.36 13.43
C VAL A 170 2.00 -0.32 14.73
N SER A 171 1.94 -1.66 14.75
CA SER A 171 1.62 -2.46 15.94
C SER A 171 2.63 -2.35 17.09
N CYS A 172 3.78 -1.70 16.87
CA CYS A 172 4.75 -1.36 17.91
C CYS A 172 4.46 0.01 18.55
N MET A 173 3.57 0.83 17.98
CA MET A 173 3.38 2.21 18.42
C MET A 173 2.91 2.30 19.88
N ALA A 174 1.91 1.51 20.28
CA ALA A 174 1.36 1.56 21.64
C ALA A 174 2.41 1.22 22.71
N GLU A 175 3.23 0.19 22.49
CA GLU A 175 4.30 -0.20 23.44
C GLU A 175 5.46 0.80 23.44
N GLU A 176 5.77 1.41 22.30
CA GLU A 176 6.82 2.42 22.18
C GLU A 176 6.48 3.73 22.89
N ILE A 177 5.19 4.05 22.99
CA ILE A 177 4.67 5.14 23.82
C ILE A 177 4.66 4.73 25.29
N ALA A 178 4.03 3.59 25.61
CA ALA A 178 3.71 3.21 26.98
C ALA A 178 4.92 2.77 27.83
N THR A 179 6.01 2.31 27.21
CA THR A 179 7.19 1.82 27.93
C THR A 179 8.17 2.97 28.21
N PRO A 180 8.42 3.37 29.47
CA PRO A 180 9.38 4.44 29.76
C PRO A 180 10.81 4.08 29.36
N GLY A 181 11.68 5.08 29.22
CA GLY A 181 13.11 4.89 28.94
C GLY A 181 13.67 5.90 27.92
N GLU A 182 14.98 5.90 27.71
CA GLU A 182 15.58 6.73 26.66
C GLU A 182 14.98 6.38 25.28
N GLY A 183 14.59 7.40 24.51
CA GLY A 183 14.05 7.22 23.16
C GLY A 183 12.61 6.71 23.05
N HIS A 184 11.82 6.69 24.14
CA HIS A 184 10.37 6.43 24.03
C HIS A 184 9.65 7.53 23.23
N LEU A 185 8.54 7.16 22.60
CA LEU A 185 7.75 8.10 21.80
C LEU A 185 7.04 9.10 22.72
N LYS A 186 7.36 10.38 22.54
CA LYS A 186 6.80 11.50 23.30
C LYS A 186 5.83 12.35 22.49
N ALA A 187 5.92 12.32 21.18
CA ALA A 187 5.06 13.10 20.32
C ALA A 187 4.56 12.30 19.12
N LEU A 188 3.36 12.63 18.65
CA LEU A 188 2.74 12.05 17.46
C LEU A 188 2.08 13.15 16.62
N ILE A 189 2.39 13.17 15.32
CA ILE A 189 1.64 13.94 14.33
C ILE A 189 0.84 12.94 13.49
N THR A 190 -0.48 13.10 13.44
CA THR A 190 -1.35 12.34 12.55
C THR A 190 -1.87 13.24 11.43
N VAL A 191 -1.93 12.71 10.20
CA VAL A 191 -2.45 13.42 9.03
C VAL A 191 -3.49 12.54 8.37
N ALA A 192 -4.74 13.02 8.31
CA ALA A 192 -5.91 12.32 7.77
C ALA A 192 -6.01 10.85 8.22
N GLY A 193 -5.84 10.59 9.52
CA GLY A 193 -5.58 9.26 10.06
C GLY A 193 -6.38 8.92 11.31
N ASN A 194 -6.84 7.68 11.40
CA ASN A 194 -7.51 7.14 12.59
C ASN A 194 -6.91 5.80 13.05
N PRO A 195 -5.62 5.78 13.47
CA PRO A 195 -4.91 4.57 13.87
C PRO A 195 -5.56 3.78 15.01
N VAL A 196 -6.32 4.42 15.90
CA VAL A 196 -7.11 3.70 16.93
C VAL A 196 -8.07 2.69 16.29
N LEU A 197 -8.65 3.00 15.13
CA LEU A 197 -9.49 2.04 14.39
C LEU A 197 -8.75 1.26 13.31
N SER A 198 -7.78 1.88 12.65
CA SER A 198 -7.17 1.33 11.43
C SER A 198 -5.93 0.47 11.68
N THR A 199 -5.51 0.29 12.93
CA THR A 199 -4.29 -0.47 13.28
C THR A 199 -4.58 -1.64 14.25
N PRO A 200 -3.73 -2.69 14.28
CA PRO A 200 -3.87 -3.76 15.25
C PRO A 200 -3.67 -3.27 16.69
N GLY A 201 -4.51 -3.75 17.62
CA GLY A 201 -4.41 -3.37 19.04
C GLY A 201 -4.84 -1.93 19.30
N GLY A 202 -5.84 -1.45 18.55
CA GLY A 202 -6.38 -0.10 18.66
C GLY A 202 -6.84 0.30 20.06
N ASP A 203 -7.36 -0.64 20.85
CA ASP A 203 -7.70 -0.48 22.26
C ASP A 203 -6.47 -0.12 23.11
N LYS A 204 -5.34 -0.80 22.89
CA LYS A 204 -4.08 -0.50 23.57
C LYS A 204 -3.50 0.83 23.12
N LEU A 205 -3.66 1.17 21.84
CA LEU A 205 -3.23 2.46 21.33
C LEU A 205 -4.07 3.59 21.95
N ASP A 206 -5.39 3.42 22.04
CA ASP A 206 -6.31 4.36 22.69
C ASP A 206 -5.94 4.62 24.15
N GLU A 207 -5.49 3.59 24.88
CA GLU A 207 -4.96 3.73 26.25
C GLU A 207 -3.59 4.42 26.30
N ALA A 208 -2.75 4.25 25.28
CA ALA A 208 -1.38 4.78 25.24
C ALA A 208 -1.30 6.24 24.77
N LEU A 209 -2.18 6.68 23.84
CA LEU A 209 -2.12 8.04 23.28
C LEU A 209 -2.14 9.16 24.34
N PRO A 210 -2.91 9.10 25.44
CA PRO A 210 -2.87 10.09 26.51
C PRO A 210 -1.53 10.19 27.27
N MET A 211 -0.59 9.26 27.04
CA MET A 211 0.73 9.27 27.67
C MET A 211 1.76 10.10 26.88
N LEU A 212 1.42 10.57 25.68
CA LEU A 212 2.27 11.46 24.89
C LEU A 212 2.40 12.82 25.57
N ASP A 213 3.56 13.45 25.39
CA ASP A 213 3.80 14.84 25.80
C ASP A 213 3.13 15.83 24.83
N ALA A 214 2.96 15.44 23.56
CA ALA A 214 2.31 16.26 22.53
C ALA A 214 1.69 15.41 21.41
N MET A 215 0.45 15.70 21.04
CA MET A 215 -0.21 15.09 19.89
C MET A 215 -0.89 16.16 19.02
N ILE A 216 -0.51 16.19 17.73
CA ILE A 216 -1.07 17.11 16.73
C ILE A 216 -1.80 16.27 15.69
N SER A 217 -3.03 16.67 15.32
CA SER A 217 -3.74 16.03 14.22
C SER A 217 -4.11 17.05 13.15
N VAL A 218 -3.72 16.76 11.92
CA VAL A 218 -4.18 17.46 10.72
C VAL A 218 -5.33 16.63 10.13
N ASP A 219 -6.56 17.01 10.48
CA ASP A 219 -7.76 16.24 10.12
C ASP A 219 -9.00 17.15 10.08
N LEU A 220 -9.99 16.75 9.27
CA LEU A 220 -11.28 17.43 9.13
C LEU A 220 -12.28 16.98 10.22
N TRP A 221 -12.02 15.85 10.88
CA TRP A 221 -12.98 15.19 11.75
C TRP A 221 -12.44 14.91 13.15
N LEU A 222 -13.33 15.06 14.13
CA LEU A 222 -13.12 14.48 15.46
C LEU A 222 -13.44 12.98 15.41
N ASN A 223 -12.45 12.15 15.69
CA ASN A 223 -12.50 10.69 15.61
C ASN A 223 -11.84 10.04 16.83
N GLU A 224 -11.83 8.71 16.87
CA GLU A 224 -11.32 7.91 17.99
C GLU A 224 -9.84 8.19 18.30
N THR A 225 -9.05 8.58 17.30
CA THR A 225 -7.67 9.02 17.47
C THR A 225 -7.58 10.51 17.79
N THR A 226 -8.22 11.36 16.99
CA THR A 226 -8.02 12.82 17.07
C THR A 226 -8.58 13.42 18.35
N ARG A 227 -9.49 12.73 19.05
CA ARG A 227 -9.96 13.13 20.40
C ARG A 227 -8.85 13.18 21.46
N HIS A 228 -7.70 12.57 21.20
CA HIS A 228 -6.52 12.60 22.09
C HIS A 228 -5.55 13.72 21.75
N ALA A 229 -5.75 14.44 20.64
CA ALA A 229 -4.83 15.47 20.20
C ALA A 229 -4.91 16.72 21.09
N ASP A 230 -3.75 17.29 21.41
CA ASP A 230 -3.66 18.60 22.06
C ASP A 230 -4.01 19.73 21.08
N VAL A 231 -3.71 19.53 19.79
CA VAL A 231 -3.99 20.50 18.73
C VAL A 231 -4.62 19.79 17.52
N LEU A 232 -5.75 20.32 17.08
CA LEU A 232 -6.42 19.93 15.84
C LEU A 232 -6.28 21.05 14.81
N LEU A 233 -5.71 20.72 13.65
CA LEU A 233 -5.49 21.63 12.53
C LEU A 233 -6.36 21.18 11.35
N PRO A 234 -7.51 21.82 11.11
CA PRO A 234 -8.38 21.42 10.01
C PRO A 234 -7.77 21.82 8.66
N GLY A 235 -7.53 20.84 7.80
CA GLY A 235 -7.19 21.06 6.39
C GLY A 235 -8.40 21.54 5.58
N LEU A 236 -8.22 21.62 4.25
CA LEU A 236 -9.32 21.88 3.33
C LEU A 236 -10.06 20.58 2.99
N SER A 237 -11.37 20.70 2.74
CA SER A 237 -12.15 19.59 2.19
C SER A 237 -11.61 19.17 0.81
N PRO A 238 -11.72 17.90 0.40
CA PRO A 238 -11.43 17.49 -0.98
C PRO A 238 -12.20 18.27 -2.07
N LEU A 239 -13.31 18.93 -1.70
CA LEU A 239 -14.09 19.78 -2.63
C LEU A 239 -13.60 21.23 -2.69
N GLU A 240 -12.69 21.63 -1.81
CA GLU A 240 -12.13 22.98 -1.68
C GLU A 240 -10.71 23.08 -2.26
N GLN A 241 -10.19 21.98 -2.82
CA GLN A 241 -8.84 21.91 -3.37
C GLN A 241 -8.82 21.21 -4.74
N PRO A 242 -7.87 21.58 -5.62
CA PRO A 242 -7.67 20.86 -6.87
C PRO A 242 -7.19 19.44 -6.61
N HIS A 243 -7.55 18.51 -7.49
CA HIS A 243 -7.19 17.10 -7.35
C HIS A 243 -6.68 16.50 -8.67
N HIS A 244 -5.52 15.86 -8.56
CA HIS A 244 -4.99 14.89 -9.50
C HIS A 244 -4.57 13.67 -8.69
N ASP A 245 -4.98 12.49 -9.13
CA ASP A 245 -4.65 11.26 -8.40
C ASP A 245 -3.19 10.88 -8.66
N ASP A 246 -2.34 10.97 -7.64
CA ASP A 246 -0.92 10.62 -7.75
C ASP A 246 -0.64 9.13 -7.45
N LEU A 247 -1.31 8.58 -6.43
CA LEU A 247 -0.99 7.26 -5.89
C LEU A 247 -1.70 6.13 -6.64
N VAL A 248 -2.99 6.29 -6.97
CA VAL A 248 -3.78 5.22 -7.59
C VAL A 248 -3.40 5.05 -9.05
N LEU A 249 -2.97 6.11 -9.74
CA LEU A 249 -2.48 6.01 -11.12
C LEU A 249 -1.23 5.13 -11.24
N GLN A 250 -0.46 4.94 -10.16
CA GLN A 250 0.64 3.97 -10.07
C GLN A 250 0.16 2.50 -9.97
N PHE A 251 -1.13 2.25 -10.08
CA PHE A 251 -1.71 0.90 -10.16
C PHE A 251 -2.75 0.79 -11.30
N ALA A 252 -2.86 1.82 -12.14
CA ALA A 252 -3.86 1.87 -13.20
C ALA A 252 -3.48 0.98 -14.39
N ILE A 253 -4.48 0.29 -14.95
CA ILE A 253 -4.29 -0.57 -16.13
C ILE A 253 -4.21 0.20 -17.45
N ARG A 254 -4.44 1.51 -17.40
CA ARG A 254 -4.31 2.45 -18.52
C ARG A 254 -3.52 3.66 -18.07
N SER A 255 -2.79 4.23 -18.99
CA SER A 255 -2.06 5.47 -18.78
C SER A 255 -3.02 6.62 -19.05
N PHE A 256 -3.53 7.28 -18.00
CA PHE A 256 -4.42 8.42 -18.17
C PHE A 256 -4.09 9.51 -17.15
N ALA A 257 -4.55 10.73 -17.42
CA ALA A 257 -4.47 11.86 -16.52
C ALA A 257 -5.83 12.54 -16.43
N LYS A 258 -6.21 12.98 -15.22
CA LYS A 258 -7.37 13.84 -15.01
C LYS A 258 -7.05 14.89 -13.97
N TYR A 259 -7.47 16.12 -14.24
CA TYR A 259 -7.48 17.20 -13.28
C TYR A 259 -8.92 17.49 -12.86
N SER A 260 -9.15 17.72 -11.58
CA SER A 260 -10.44 18.18 -11.05
C SER A 260 -10.21 19.51 -10.33
N PRO A 261 -10.81 20.62 -10.79
CA PRO A 261 -10.72 21.90 -10.07
C PRO A 261 -11.47 21.83 -8.73
N PRO A 262 -11.16 22.73 -7.77
CA PRO A 262 -11.97 22.89 -6.58
C PRO A 262 -13.41 23.28 -6.96
N VAL A 263 -14.37 22.79 -6.20
CA VAL A 263 -15.80 23.13 -6.35
C VAL A 263 -16.17 24.35 -5.51
N PHE A 264 -15.53 24.49 -4.34
CA PHE A 264 -15.78 25.56 -3.39
C PHE A 264 -14.52 26.40 -3.14
N ASP A 265 -14.72 27.68 -2.88
CA ASP A 265 -13.66 28.61 -2.49
C ASP A 265 -13.29 28.40 -1.01
N PRO A 266 -12.03 28.09 -0.68
CA PRO A 266 -11.61 27.92 0.70
C PRO A 266 -11.59 29.22 1.51
N GLY A 267 -11.61 30.40 0.88
CA GLY A 267 -11.37 31.69 1.51
C GLY A 267 -9.93 31.79 2.05
N ASP A 268 -9.74 32.47 3.19
CA ASP A 268 -8.40 32.69 3.78
C ASP A 268 -7.86 31.48 4.60
N ARG A 269 -8.52 30.32 4.52
CA ARG A 269 -8.05 29.13 5.25
C ARG A 269 -6.76 28.60 4.62
N PRO A 270 -5.77 28.20 5.44
CA PRO A 270 -4.53 27.66 4.91
C PRO A 270 -4.78 26.32 4.21
N HIS A 271 -4.05 26.07 3.14
CA HIS A 271 -4.01 24.76 2.52
C HIS A 271 -3.26 23.75 3.41
N GLU A 272 -3.58 22.47 3.30
CA GLU A 272 -2.95 21.42 4.11
C GLU A 272 -1.42 21.39 3.93
N TRP A 273 -0.91 21.60 2.72
CA TRP A 273 0.54 21.64 2.46
C TRP A 273 1.24 22.79 3.21
N GLU A 274 0.57 23.94 3.40
CA GLU A 274 1.11 25.06 4.17
C GLU A 274 1.18 24.73 5.66
N ILE A 275 0.14 24.05 6.18
CA ILE A 275 0.11 23.54 7.55
C ILE A 275 1.30 22.60 7.77
N LEU A 276 1.52 21.65 6.85
CA LEU A 276 2.61 20.67 6.95
C LEU A 276 4.00 21.33 6.88
N ILE A 277 4.18 22.36 6.04
CA ILE A 277 5.44 23.12 6.00
C ILE A 277 5.67 23.89 7.31
N ARG A 278 4.63 24.53 7.86
CA ARG A 278 4.72 25.21 9.17
C ARG A 278 5.10 24.24 10.28
N LEU A 279 4.45 23.08 10.33
CA LEU A 279 4.80 22.01 11.29
C LEU A 279 6.25 21.54 11.11
N THR A 280 6.72 21.40 9.88
CA THR A 280 8.12 21.05 9.60
C THR A 280 9.09 22.09 10.18
N GLY A 281 8.82 23.38 9.95
CA GLY A 281 9.61 24.47 10.53
C GLY A 281 9.66 24.41 12.06
N LEU A 282 8.51 24.21 12.71
CA LEU A 282 8.40 24.06 14.16
C LEU A 282 9.20 22.85 14.68
N CYS A 283 9.09 21.70 14.02
CA CYS A 283 9.84 20.48 14.39
C CYS A 283 11.36 20.66 14.23
N THR A 284 11.81 21.60 13.39
CA THR A 284 13.23 21.96 13.24
C THR A 284 13.69 23.09 14.18
N GLY A 285 12.80 23.58 15.06
CA GLY A 285 13.11 24.61 16.05
C GLY A 285 12.94 26.05 15.55
N THR A 286 12.30 26.26 14.40
CA THR A 286 11.99 27.60 13.89
C THR A 286 10.69 28.11 14.54
N PRO A 287 10.65 29.32 15.14
CA PRO A 287 9.42 29.91 15.65
C PRO A 287 8.32 29.99 14.58
N ALA A 288 7.04 29.88 14.98
CA ALA A 288 5.91 29.78 14.05
C ALA A 288 5.82 30.97 13.09
N GLU A 289 6.07 32.17 13.60
CA GLU A 289 6.09 33.45 12.88
C GLU A 289 7.26 33.57 11.89
N ASP A 290 8.34 32.83 12.12
CA ASP A 290 9.57 32.87 11.32
C ASP A 290 9.61 31.78 10.25
N VAL A 291 8.64 30.85 10.23
CA VAL A 291 8.60 29.81 9.20
C VAL A 291 8.25 30.41 7.84
N ALA A 292 9.27 30.57 7.00
CA ALA A 292 9.14 31.05 5.63
C ALA A 292 8.55 29.96 4.70
N VAL A 293 7.23 29.76 4.76
CA VAL A 293 6.51 28.72 4.01
C VAL A 293 6.86 28.73 2.51
N ALA A 294 6.82 29.90 1.88
CA ALA A 294 7.13 30.05 0.46
C ALA A 294 8.57 29.65 0.12
N ALA A 295 9.55 29.96 0.99
CA ALA A 295 10.95 29.62 0.75
C ALA A 295 11.21 28.12 0.88
N ILE A 296 10.54 27.44 1.82
CA ILE A 296 10.64 25.99 1.98
C ILE A 296 10.00 25.27 0.79
N ASP A 297 8.82 25.73 0.37
CA ASP A 297 8.14 25.23 -0.82
C ASP A 297 9.03 25.40 -2.07
N ASP A 298 9.60 26.60 -2.29
CA ASP A 298 10.53 26.89 -3.39
C ASP A 298 11.75 25.98 -3.37
N GLY A 299 12.38 25.79 -2.21
CA GLY A 299 13.52 24.88 -2.08
C GLY A 299 13.16 23.43 -2.40
N PHE A 300 11.97 22.98 -2.00
CA PHE A 300 11.50 21.63 -2.33
C PHE A 300 11.21 21.47 -3.82
N PHE A 301 10.57 22.47 -4.45
CA PHE A 301 10.35 22.49 -5.89
C PHE A 301 11.67 22.48 -6.68
N ASP A 302 12.64 23.32 -6.29
CA ASP A 302 13.95 23.40 -6.91
C ASP A 302 14.70 22.05 -6.81
N TYR A 303 14.59 21.37 -5.66
CA TYR A 303 15.11 20.02 -5.47
C TYR A 303 14.44 19.01 -6.41
N LEU A 304 13.12 19.00 -6.52
CA LEU A 304 12.40 18.09 -7.42
C LEU A 304 12.81 18.32 -8.89
N ALA A 305 12.92 19.58 -9.33
CA ALA A 305 13.40 19.90 -10.67
C ALA A 305 14.84 19.41 -10.89
N PHE A 306 15.71 19.58 -9.90
CA PHE A 306 17.08 19.04 -9.92
C PHE A 306 17.10 17.52 -10.08
N THR A 307 16.23 16.76 -9.38
CA THR A 307 16.15 15.29 -9.56
C THR A 307 15.76 14.87 -10.97
N ARG A 308 15.18 15.78 -11.76
CA ARG A 308 14.82 15.59 -13.18
C ARG A 308 15.84 16.17 -14.15
N GLY A 309 17.01 16.61 -13.65
CA GLY A 309 18.10 17.13 -14.47
C GLY A 309 17.91 18.58 -14.95
N PHE A 310 17.08 19.35 -14.25
CA PHE A 310 16.89 20.78 -14.53
C PHE A 310 17.54 21.65 -13.45
N ASP A 311 17.85 22.90 -13.80
CA ASP A 311 18.18 23.92 -12.81
C ASP A 311 16.87 24.43 -12.17
N GLY A 312 16.71 24.21 -10.87
CA GLY A 312 15.49 24.51 -10.13
C GLY A 312 15.07 25.97 -10.24
N ALA A 313 15.99 26.90 -9.95
CA ALA A 313 15.73 28.34 -10.02
C ALA A 313 15.30 28.79 -11.43
N THR A 314 15.94 28.26 -12.47
CA THR A 314 15.55 28.55 -13.86
C THR A 314 14.14 28.07 -14.17
N ILE A 315 13.77 26.86 -13.73
CA ILE A 315 12.42 26.32 -13.95
C ILE A 315 11.40 27.10 -13.14
N ARG A 316 11.67 27.36 -11.85
CA ARG A 316 10.78 28.11 -10.96
C ARG A 316 10.48 29.50 -11.51
N LYS A 317 11.50 30.20 -12.04
CA LYS A 317 11.31 31.50 -12.69
C LYS A 317 10.29 31.46 -13.83
N ARG A 318 10.19 30.35 -14.59
CA ARG A 318 9.17 30.22 -15.65
C ARG A 318 7.75 30.24 -15.11
N TYR A 319 7.53 29.66 -13.92
CA TYR A 319 6.24 29.70 -13.25
C TYR A 319 5.94 31.10 -12.71
N GLU A 320 6.95 31.74 -12.10
CA GLU A 320 6.84 33.13 -11.62
C GLU A 320 6.50 34.10 -12.76
N ASP A 321 7.18 33.99 -13.91
CA ASP A 321 6.93 34.79 -15.12
C ASP A 321 5.52 34.52 -15.69
N ALA A 322 4.94 33.35 -15.44
CA ALA A 322 3.57 32.97 -15.80
C ALA A 322 2.52 33.32 -14.73
N GLY A 323 2.92 33.96 -13.63
CA GLY A 323 2.03 34.34 -12.53
C GLY A 323 1.63 33.19 -11.59
N VAL A 324 2.32 32.05 -11.64
CA VAL A 324 2.10 30.91 -10.74
C VAL A 324 3.15 30.93 -9.63
N THR A 325 2.71 31.15 -8.40
CA THR A 325 3.59 31.21 -7.22
C THR A 325 3.27 30.09 -6.24
N GLY A 326 4.25 29.21 -6.00
CA GLY A 326 4.15 28.16 -4.99
C GLY A 326 3.14 27.05 -5.25
N GLY A 327 3.08 26.09 -4.32
CA GLY A 327 1.97 25.16 -4.14
C GLY A 327 2.01 23.86 -4.98
N PRO A 328 1.01 22.99 -4.79
CA PRO A 328 0.98 21.65 -5.38
C PRO A 328 0.76 21.64 -6.89
N GLU A 329 0.11 22.65 -7.47
CA GLU A 329 -0.15 22.68 -8.93
C GLU A 329 1.15 22.84 -9.75
N ARG A 330 2.13 23.62 -9.28
CA ARG A 330 3.43 23.69 -9.98
C ARG A 330 4.21 22.38 -9.87
N ILE A 331 4.09 21.69 -8.74
CA ILE A 331 4.71 20.36 -8.55
C ILE A 331 4.05 19.37 -9.51
N LEU A 332 2.72 19.41 -9.63
CA LEU A 332 1.98 18.60 -10.61
C LEU A 332 2.37 18.93 -12.04
N ASP A 333 2.49 20.20 -12.42
CA ASP A 333 2.92 20.55 -13.78
C ASP A 333 4.35 20.07 -14.06
N LEU A 334 5.26 20.23 -13.10
CA LEU A 334 6.61 19.65 -13.18
C LEU A 334 6.56 18.13 -13.40
N THR A 335 5.71 17.39 -12.66
CA THR A 335 5.65 15.94 -12.75
C THR A 335 5.00 15.45 -14.05
N LEU A 336 4.01 16.18 -14.58
CA LEU A 336 3.41 15.92 -15.89
C LEU A 336 4.41 16.18 -17.02
N ARG A 337 5.03 17.37 -17.03
CA ARG A 337 5.96 17.80 -18.10
C ARG A 337 7.22 16.96 -18.17
N THR A 338 7.69 16.46 -17.02
CA THR A 338 8.87 15.59 -16.97
C THR A 338 8.52 14.10 -16.93
N GLY A 339 7.22 13.77 -16.98
CA GLY A 339 6.70 12.42 -17.08
C GLY A 339 6.75 11.84 -18.50
N PRO A 340 6.24 10.61 -18.69
CA PRO A 340 6.43 9.85 -19.93
C PRO A 340 5.73 10.42 -21.16
N PHE A 341 4.76 11.34 -20.98
CA PHE A 341 3.99 11.99 -22.04
C PHE A 341 4.17 13.51 -22.04
N GLY A 342 5.05 14.04 -21.18
CA GLY A 342 5.23 15.47 -20.98
C GLY A 342 5.99 16.18 -22.11
N ASP A 343 5.87 17.50 -22.13
CA ASP A 343 6.55 18.36 -23.12
C ASP A 343 8.05 18.56 -22.85
N GLN A 344 8.54 18.13 -21.68
CA GLN A 344 9.91 18.29 -21.22
C GLN A 344 10.40 19.75 -21.35
N TYR A 345 9.52 20.71 -21.01
CA TYR A 345 9.76 22.14 -21.09
C TYR A 345 10.19 22.62 -22.50
N GLY A 346 9.57 22.04 -23.53
CA GLY A 346 9.74 22.40 -24.94
C GLY A 346 10.61 21.45 -25.76
N LYS A 347 11.23 20.42 -25.15
CA LYS A 347 12.00 19.41 -25.90
C LYS A 347 11.11 18.44 -26.68
N ASN A 348 9.86 18.26 -26.26
CA ASN A 348 8.86 17.43 -26.92
C ASN A 348 7.62 18.27 -27.26
N PRO A 349 7.59 18.94 -28.44
CA PRO A 349 6.45 19.75 -28.84
C PRO A 349 5.13 18.96 -28.87
N GLY A 350 4.08 19.49 -28.24
CA GLY A 350 2.79 18.82 -28.11
C GLY A 350 2.70 17.80 -26.96
N GLY A 351 3.73 17.71 -26.12
CA GLY A 351 3.66 16.93 -24.88
C GLY A 351 2.75 17.58 -23.82
N LEU A 352 2.39 16.78 -22.83
CA LEU A 352 1.45 17.13 -21.77
C LEU A 352 2.00 18.24 -20.86
N THR A 353 1.10 19.17 -20.52
CA THR A 353 1.26 20.22 -19.51
C THR A 353 0.00 20.25 -18.64
N LEU A 354 0.05 20.93 -17.49
CA LEU A 354 -1.13 21.12 -16.65
C LEU A 354 -2.21 21.94 -17.36
N ASP A 355 -1.83 22.96 -18.14
CA ASP A 355 -2.79 23.76 -18.90
C ASP A 355 -3.51 22.93 -19.97
N GLU A 356 -2.75 22.08 -20.67
CA GLU A 356 -3.31 21.13 -21.63
C GLU A 356 -4.26 20.15 -20.95
N LEU A 357 -3.89 19.64 -19.76
CA LEU A 357 -4.76 18.76 -18.98
C LEU A 357 -6.03 19.48 -18.50
N LYS A 358 -5.93 20.73 -18.06
CA LYS A 358 -7.08 21.58 -17.65
C LYS A 358 -8.02 21.87 -18.82
N ALA A 359 -7.50 21.98 -20.04
CA ALA A 359 -8.30 22.12 -21.26
C ALA A 359 -9.12 20.85 -21.60
N HIS A 360 -8.80 19.71 -20.98
CA HIS A 360 -9.47 18.42 -21.17
C HIS A 360 -10.20 17.96 -19.90
N PRO A 361 -11.42 18.49 -19.60
CA PRO A 361 -12.12 18.23 -18.33
C PRO A 361 -12.52 16.76 -18.10
N HIS A 362 -12.58 15.96 -19.17
CA HIS A 362 -12.83 14.52 -19.09
C HIS A 362 -11.56 13.68 -18.92
N GLY A 363 -10.40 14.32 -18.86
CA GLY A 363 -9.07 13.68 -18.83
C GLY A 363 -8.55 13.30 -20.21
N ILE A 364 -7.31 12.84 -20.23
CA ILE A 364 -6.59 12.37 -21.42
C ILE A 364 -6.18 10.92 -21.18
N ASP A 365 -6.50 10.04 -22.13
CA ASP A 365 -6.13 8.63 -22.12
C ASP A 365 -5.03 8.38 -23.16
N PHE A 366 -3.85 8.01 -22.66
CA PHE A 366 -2.65 7.72 -23.45
C PHE A 366 -2.56 6.26 -23.89
N GLY A 367 -3.55 5.43 -23.54
CA GLY A 367 -3.64 4.05 -23.98
C GLY A 367 -3.35 3.01 -22.89
N PRO A 368 -3.31 1.73 -23.28
CA PRO A 368 -3.03 0.63 -22.36
C PRO A 368 -1.57 0.66 -21.86
N MET A 369 -1.29 -0.12 -20.81
CA MET A 369 0.09 -0.41 -20.41
C MET A 369 0.88 -1.02 -21.58
N ALA A 370 2.17 -0.68 -21.64
CA ALA A 370 3.13 -1.26 -22.56
C ALA A 370 4.27 -1.91 -21.77
N PRO A 371 4.89 -2.99 -22.27
CA PRO A 371 6.08 -3.58 -21.65
C PRO A 371 7.16 -2.54 -21.41
N GLN A 372 7.74 -2.51 -20.21
CA GLN A 372 8.73 -1.53 -19.78
C GLN A 372 9.73 -2.05 -18.74
N LEU A 373 9.68 -3.34 -18.40
CA LEU A 373 10.51 -3.97 -17.36
C LEU A 373 12.01 -3.63 -17.48
N PRO A 374 12.65 -3.69 -18.66
CA PRO A 374 14.08 -3.39 -18.77
C PRO A 374 14.44 -1.94 -18.37
N ASP A 375 13.50 -1.01 -18.48
CA ASP A 375 13.70 0.41 -18.23
C ASP A 375 13.45 0.77 -16.75
N ILE A 376 12.60 0.00 -16.06
CA ILE A 376 12.22 0.26 -14.67
C ILE A 376 13.03 -0.57 -13.64
N LEU A 377 13.83 -1.54 -14.09
CA LEU A 377 14.64 -2.37 -13.19
C LEU A 377 15.80 -1.57 -12.58
N GLY A 378 15.65 -1.22 -11.30
CA GLY A 378 16.67 -0.55 -10.50
C GLY A 378 17.75 -1.48 -9.90
N THR A 379 17.69 -2.79 -10.17
CA THR A 379 18.66 -3.76 -9.62
C THR A 379 20.01 -3.71 -10.33
N PRO A 380 21.11 -4.03 -9.61
CA PRO A 380 22.40 -4.29 -10.26
C PRO A 380 22.26 -5.35 -11.34
N GLY A 381 22.68 -5.03 -12.56
CA GLY A 381 22.57 -5.92 -13.72
C GLY A 381 21.22 -5.92 -14.44
N ARG A 382 20.26 -5.07 -14.04
CA ARG A 382 18.93 -4.93 -14.65
C ARG A 382 18.19 -6.28 -14.79
N LYS A 383 18.14 -7.01 -13.69
CA LYS A 383 17.45 -8.30 -13.59
C LYS A 383 16.59 -8.41 -12.34
N THR A 384 15.41 -8.99 -12.49
CA THR A 384 14.55 -9.39 -11.39
C THR A 384 15.20 -10.51 -10.59
N ARG A 385 15.41 -10.29 -9.30
CA ARG A 385 15.94 -11.31 -8.39
C ARG A 385 14.78 -12.19 -7.92
N LEU A 386 14.64 -13.38 -8.52
CA LEU A 386 13.49 -14.25 -8.25
C LEU A 386 13.47 -14.78 -6.81
N ALA A 387 14.65 -15.04 -6.22
CA ALA A 387 14.78 -15.69 -4.91
C ALA A 387 15.67 -14.87 -3.95
N PRO A 388 15.25 -13.67 -3.53
CA PRO A 388 16.05 -12.81 -2.68
C PRO A 388 16.13 -13.35 -1.25
N ARG A 389 17.33 -13.28 -0.64
CA ARG A 389 17.61 -13.92 0.65
C ARG A 389 16.67 -13.46 1.77
N TYR A 390 16.34 -12.16 1.81
CA TYR A 390 15.48 -11.58 2.85
C TYR A 390 14.03 -12.10 2.84
N LEU A 391 13.57 -12.68 1.73
CA LEU A 391 12.29 -13.39 1.67
C LEU A 391 12.48 -14.87 2.00
N LEU A 392 13.53 -15.50 1.45
CA LEU A 392 13.83 -16.91 1.72
C LEU A 392 14.08 -17.22 3.20
N ASP A 393 14.64 -16.27 3.95
CA ASP A 393 14.89 -16.40 5.39
C ASP A 393 13.62 -16.64 6.23
N ASP A 394 12.44 -16.35 5.68
CA ASP A 394 11.16 -16.55 6.37
C ASP A 394 10.51 -17.93 6.09
N LEU A 395 11.03 -18.68 5.11
CA LEU A 395 10.52 -20.00 4.76
C LEU A 395 10.57 -21.02 5.90
N PRO A 396 11.60 -21.07 6.78
CA PRO A 396 11.59 -21.94 7.95
C PRO A 396 10.40 -21.65 8.89
N ARG A 397 10.00 -20.38 9.04
CA ARG A 397 8.84 -20.00 9.84
C ARG A 397 7.54 -20.47 9.17
N LEU A 398 7.44 -20.35 7.85
CA LEU A 398 6.31 -20.89 7.10
C LEU A 398 6.23 -22.41 7.25
N ALA A 399 7.35 -23.12 7.13
CA ALA A 399 7.40 -24.58 7.30
C ALA A 399 6.94 -25.00 8.70
N ALA A 400 7.38 -24.28 9.73
CA ALA A 400 6.93 -24.50 11.11
C ALA A 400 5.41 -24.26 11.27
N ARG A 401 4.87 -23.22 10.63
CA ARG A 401 3.42 -22.92 10.66
C ARG A 401 2.55 -24.06 10.13
N MET A 402 3.05 -24.86 9.20
CA MET A 402 2.30 -25.97 8.59
C MET A 402 1.95 -27.08 9.58
N HIS A 403 2.66 -27.13 10.71
CA HIS A 403 2.40 -28.07 11.79
C HIS A 403 1.42 -27.52 12.84
N ARG A 404 1.01 -26.25 12.73
CA ARG A 404 0.02 -25.65 13.63
C ARG A 404 -1.36 -26.21 13.29
N PRO A 405 -2.13 -26.75 14.26
CA PRO A 405 -3.48 -27.21 14.01
C PRO A 405 -4.36 -26.06 13.52
N ALA A 406 -5.36 -26.38 12.70
CA ALA A 406 -6.37 -25.40 12.29
C ALA A 406 -7.16 -24.95 13.53
N GLU A 407 -7.36 -23.65 13.66
CA GLU A 407 -8.25 -23.09 14.68
C GLU A 407 -9.70 -23.36 14.29
N GLN A 408 -10.57 -23.57 15.30
CA GLN A 408 -11.99 -23.81 15.06
C GLN A 408 -12.71 -22.59 14.47
N LEU A 409 -12.25 -21.39 14.83
CA LEU A 409 -12.74 -20.11 14.32
C LEU A 409 -11.54 -19.24 13.96
N VAL A 410 -11.60 -18.61 12.79
CA VAL A 410 -10.56 -17.72 12.29
C VAL A 410 -11.18 -16.38 11.90
N ARG A 411 -10.52 -15.28 12.27
CA ARG A 411 -11.02 -13.94 11.98
C ARG A 411 -10.73 -13.59 10.52
N VAL A 412 -11.78 -13.24 9.79
CA VAL A 412 -11.71 -12.69 8.42
C VAL A 412 -12.41 -11.33 8.43
N SER A 413 -11.90 -10.37 7.65
CA SER A 413 -12.53 -9.06 7.47
C SER A 413 -12.98 -8.86 6.02
N TRP A 414 -14.02 -8.06 5.83
CA TRP A 414 -14.51 -7.66 4.51
C TRP A 414 -14.81 -6.17 4.45
N ARG A 415 -14.96 -5.63 3.23
CA ARG A 415 -15.48 -4.28 3.01
C ARG A 415 -16.97 -4.35 2.76
N GLN A 416 -17.73 -3.46 3.42
CA GLN A 416 -19.16 -3.37 3.18
C GLN A 416 -19.48 -2.38 2.04
N PRO A 417 -20.37 -2.72 1.11
CA PRO A 417 -20.73 -1.83 0.00
C PRO A 417 -21.30 -0.47 0.45
N ARG A 418 -22.02 -0.42 1.58
CA ARG A 418 -22.63 0.82 2.12
C ARG A 418 -21.59 1.86 2.53
N SER A 419 -20.43 1.41 2.98
CA SER A 419 -19.29 2.27 3.29
C SER A 419 -18.76 3.00 2.04
N ASN A 420 -18.94 2.42 0.84
CA ASN A 420 -18.52 3.03 -0.42
C ASN A 420 -19.53 4.05 -0.96
N SER A 421 -20.81 3.98 -0.56
CA SER A 421 -21.85 4.91 -1.03
C SER A 421 -21.88 6.26 -0.30
N ALA A 422 -21.10 6.41 0.78
CA ALA A 422 -20.93 7.69 1.49
C ALA A 422 -19.44 7.93 1.81
N PRO A 423 -18.65 8.34 0.81
CA PRO A 423 -17.22 8.64 0.98
C PRO A 423 -17.01 9.71 2.05
N GLY A 424 -16.06 9.48 2.96
CA GLY A 424 -15.69 10.44 4.02
C GLY A 424 -16.47 10.31 5.32
N ALA A 425 -17.53 9.49 5.39
CA ALA A 425 -18.17 9.15 6.67
C ALA A 425 -17.48 7.94 7.30
N ASN A 426 -17.19 8.02 8.60
CA ASN A 426 -16.69 6.90 9.38
C ASN A 426 -17.70 5.74 9.24
N THR A 427 -17.22 4.53 8.92
CA THR A 427 -18.06 3.34 8.82
C THR A 427 -18.95 3.12 10.04
N ASN A 428 -18.50 3.56 11.22
CA ASN A 428 -19.26 3.48 12.47
C ASN A 428 -20.51 4.40 12.48
N VAL A 429 -20.55 5.44 11.63
CA VAL A 429 -21.70 6.35 11.48
C VAL A 429 -22.68 5.85 10.41
N LEU A 430 -22.17 5.16 9.39
CA LEU A 430 -22.98 4.62 8.28
C LEU A 430 -23.53 3.22 8.54
N SER A 431 -22.86 2.46 9.40
CA SER A 431 -23.28 1.14 9.82
C SER A 431 -24.19 1.28 11.04
N PRO A 432 -25.42 0.73 11.03
CA PRO A 432 -26.20 0.66 12.26
C PRO A 432 -25.38 -0.09 13.33
N PRO A 433 -25.47 0.29 14.62
CA PRO A 433 -24.72 -0.36 15.71
C PRO A 433 -25.01 -1.86 15.83
N THR A 434 -26.09 -2.32 15.19
CA THR A 434 -26.41 -3.72 14.92
C THR A 434 -26.03 -4.08 13.49
N LEU A 435 -24.88 -4.73 13.31
CA LEU A 435 -24.64 -5.48 12.09
C LEU A 435 -25.42 -6.79 12.17
N LEU A 436 -26.50 -6.91 11.39
CA LEU A 436 -27.11 -8.19 11.10
C LEU A 436 -26.27 -8.84 10.00
N ASP A 437 -25.44 -9.82 10.37
CA ASP A 437 -24.74 -10.65 9.41
C ASP A 437 -25.78 -11.47 8.62
N GLU A 438 -25.69 -11.47 7.29
CA GLU A 438 -26.37 -12.54 6.53
C GLU A 438 -25.73 -13.85 6.98
N PRO A 439 -26.50 -14.90 7.34
CA PRO A 439 -25.94 -16.10 7.95
C PRO A 439 -24.81 -16.68 7.09
N SER A 440 -23.57 -16.45 7.50
CA SER A 440 -22.34 -16.81 6.78
C SER A 440 -22.04 -18.31 6.85
N GLY A 441 -23.06 -19.14 7.08
CA GLY A 441 -22.93 -20.59 7.33
C GLY A 441 -22.24 -20.93 8.65
N ASN A 442 -21.66 -19.95 9.35
CA ASN A 442 -20.91 -20.11 10.59
C ASN A 442 -21.58 -19.27 11.70
N GLY A 443 -22.71 -19.81 12.19
CA GLY A 443 -23.62 -19.26 13.20
C GLY A 443 -23.13 -18.10 14.07
N VAL A 444 -23.62 -16.89 13.76
CA VAL A 444 -24.18 -16.00 14.77
C VAL A 444 -25.69 -16.09 14.63
N LEU A 445 -26.35 -16.62 15.67
CA LEU A 445 -27.80 -16.83 15.68
C LEU A 445 -28.54 -15.50 15.44
N ASN A 446 -29.23 -15.38 14.31
CA ASN A 446 -30.43 -14.54 14.10
C ASN A 446 -30.48 -13.21 14.89
N GLY A 447 -29.53 -12.30 14.67
CA GLY A 447 -29.60 -10.94 15.22
C GLY A 447 -29.47 -10.82 16.75
N ILE A 448 -28.97 -11.86 17.42
CA ILE A 448 -28.57 -11.78 18.83
C ILE A 448 -27.16 -11.20 18.89
N PRO A 449 -26.93 -10.07 19.60
CA PRO A 449 -25.58 -9.55 19.81
C PRO A 449 -24.71 -10.59 20.54
N VAL A 450 -23.51 -10.83 20.03
CA VAL A 450 -22.50 -11.71 20.63
C VAL A 450 -21.20 -10.95 20.87
N THR A 451 -20.43 -11.37 21.86
CA THR A 451 -19.05 -10.93 22.05
C THR A 451 -18.12 -11.99 21.44
N VAL A 452 -17.13 -11.53 20.68
CA VAL A 452 -16.09 -12.39 20.11
C VAL A 452 -14.76 -12.04 20.77
N ASP A 453 -14.24 -12.96 21.57
CA ASP A 453 -12.97 -12.79 22.30
C ASP A 453 -11.86 -13.65 21.68
N GLN A 454 -10.62 -13.18 21.78
CA GLN A 454 -9.47 -14.03 21.45
C GLN A 454 -9.23 -15.05 22.57
N PRO A 455 -8.87 -16.31 22.25
CA PRO A 455 -8.52 -17.29 23.26
C PRO A 455 -7.42 -16.76 24.18
N GLY A 456 -7.70 -16.65 25.48
CA GLY A 456 -6.75 -16.18 26.49
C GLY A 456 -6.77 -14.68 26.81
N SER A 457 -7.61 -13.86 26.17
CA SER A 457 -7.87 -12.50 26.67
C SER A 457 -8.80 -12.58 27.89
N ALA A 458 -8.29 -12.31 29.09
CA ALA A 458 -9.13 -12.21 30.27
C ALA A 458 -10.19 -11.12 30.04
N THR A 459 -11.47 -11.51 30.14
CA THR A 459 -12.64 -10.63 30.04
C THR A 459 -12.49 -9.41 30.95
N ARG A 460 -12.28 -8.21 30.39
CA ARG A 460 -12.61 -6.95 31.06
C ARG A 460 -14.11 -6.70 30.89
N THR A 461 -14.91 -7.40 31.68
CA THR A 461 -16.33 -7.07 31.87
C THR A 461 -16.44 -5.80 32.73
N GLY A 462 -16.13 -4.66 32.12
CA GLY A 462 -16.46 -3.35 32.67
C GLY A 462 -17.36 -2.64 31.67
N ARG A 463 -18.69 -2.76 31.82
CA ARG A 463 -19.62 -1.83 31.17
C ARG A 463 -19.21 -0.42 31.60
N ARG A 464 -18.64 0.37 30.69
CA ARG A 464 -18.78 1.82 30.78
C ARG A 464 -20.20 2.11 30.29
N GLU A 465 -21.09 2.31 31.25
CA GLU A 465 -22.34 3.01 30.97
C GLU A 465 -21.97 4.39 30.42
N LEU A 466 -22.52 4.73 29.25
CA LEU A 466 -22.44 6.06 28.64
C LEU A 466 -23.28 7.05 29.43
#